data_AF-A0A1G6Z7U4-F1
#
_entry.id   AF-A0A1G6Z7U4-F1
#
_cell.length_a   1.000
_cell.length_b   1.000
_cell.length_c   1.000
_cell.angle_alpha   90.00
_cell.angle_beta   90.00
_cell.angle_gamma   90.00
#
_symmetry.space_group_name_H-M   'P 1'
#
loop_
_entity.id
_entity.type
_entity.pdbx_description
1 polymer ?
#
loop_
_entity_poly.entity_id
_entity_poly.type
_entity_poly.pdbx_seq_one_letter_code
_entity_poly.pdbx_strand_id
1 'polypeptide(L)' 'MTTSLLHPASVTVLTVDDAPSYRTAAWGAWLHGKVAAVLDEDGLRLLVPTPASAALGRRLYAVGSVELLD' A
#
# COMPACT_ATOMS: atom_id res chain seq x y z
N MET A 1 0.83 29.82 -17.86
CA MET A 1 0.79 29.63 -16.39
C MET A 1 0.32 28.21 -16.15
N THR A 2 1.24 27.36 -15.71
CA THR A 2 1.09 25.90 -15.64
C THR A 2 0.26 25.53 -14.42
N THR A 3 -0.96 25.08 -14.62
CA THR A 3 -1.72 24.39 -13.56
C THR A 3 -1.18 22.97 -13.51
N SER A 4 -0.16 22.72 -12.67
CA SER A 4 0.20 21.35 -12.29
C SER A 4 -1.04 20.75 -11.64
N LEU A 5 -1.75 19.92 -12.40
CA LEU A 5 -2.70 18.97 -11.87
C LEU A 5 -1.92 18.14 -10.87
N LEU A 6 -2.09 18.41 -9.58
CA LEU A 6 -1.79 17.47 -8.51
C LEU A 6 -2.50 16.18 -8.91
N HIS A 7 -1.76 15.25 -9.53
CA HIS A 7 -2.22 13.88 -9.68
C HIS A 7 -2.52 13.45 -8.24
N PRO A 8 -3.77 13.11 -7.87
CA PRO A 8 -3.96 12.46 -6.58
C PRO A 8 -3.02 11.26 -6.62
N ALA A 9 -2.04 11.19 -5.71
CA ALA A 9 -1.07 10.11 -5.69
C ALA A 9 -1.87 8.80 -5.80
N SER A 10 -1.76 8.12 -6.94
CA SER A 10 -2.65 7.01 -7.27
C SER A 10 -2.42 5.93 -6.22
N VAL A 11 -3.43 5.63 -5.41
CA VAL A 11 -3.36 4.57 -4.41
C VAL A 11 -3.82 3.28 -5.05
N THR A 12 -2.87 2.41 -5.36
CA THR A 12 -3.12 1.10 -5.94
C THR A 12 -3.02 0.04 -4.85
N VAL A 13 -3.83 -1.01 -4.94
CA VAL A 13 -3.73 -2.17 -4.04
C VAL A 13 -3.14 -3.32 -4.83
N LEU A 14 -2.05 -3.88 -4.33
CA LEU A 14 -1.35 -5.02 -4.90
C LEU A 14 -1.33 -6.17 -3.91
N THR A 15 -1.38 -7.40 -4.42
CA THR A 15 -1.17 -8.54 -3.55
C THR A 15 0.33 -8.71 -3.28
N VAL A 16 0.67 -9.24 -2.12
CA VAL A 16 2.07 -9.55 -1.78
C VAL A 16 2.72 -10.54 -2.75
N ASP A 17 1.92 -11.30 -3.49
CA ASP A 17 2.40 -12.20 -4.54
C ASP A 17 2.86 -11.44 -5.80
N ASP A 18 2.32 -10.24 -6.06
CA ASP A 18 2.77 -9.35 -7.13
C ASP A 18 4.09 -8.64 -6.79
N ALA A 19 4.50 -8.65 -5.52
CA ALA A 19 5.66 -7.94 -4.99
C ALA A 19 6.46 -8.84 -4.02
N PRO A 20 7.06 -9.94 -4.51
CA PRO A 20 7.64 -10.98 -3.66
C PRO A 20 8.83 -10.48 -2.80
N SER A 21 9.52 -9.43 -3.23
CA SER A 21 10.59 -8.76 -2.47
C SER A 21 10.09 -8.19 -1.14
N TYR A 22 8.85 -7.71 -1.10
CA TYR A 22 8.24 -7.11 0.07
C TYR A 22 7.39 -8.09 0.87
N ARG A 23 7.31 -9.36 0.45
CA ARG A 23 6.40 -10.36 1.04
C ARG A 23 6.57 -10.50 2.55
N THR A 24 7.79 -10.68 3.03
CA THR A 24 8.07 -10.86 4.47
C THR A 24 7.70 -9.63 5.28
N ALA A 25 8.08 -8.44 4.80
CA ALA A 25 7.79 -7.17 5.47
C ALA A 25 6.29 -6.87 5.47
N ALA A 26 5.60 -7.10 4.35
CA ALA A 26 4.17 -6.93 4.24
C ALA A 26 3.40 -7.87 5.17
N TRP A 27 3.77 -9.15 5.22
CA TRP A 27 3.17 -10.07 6.19
C TRP A 27 3.44 -9.65 7.64
N GLY A 28 4.64 -9.15 7.94
CA GLY A 28 4.97 -8.57 9.24
C GLY A 28 4.06 -7.41 9.62
N ALA A 29 3.92 -6.42 8.75
CA ALA A 29 3.04 -5.27 8.96
C ALA A 29 1.59 -5.71 9.23
N TRP A 30 1.09 -6.67 8.46
CA TRP A 30 -0.25 -7.21 8.62
C TRP A 30 -0.48 -7.94 9.95
N LEU A 31 0.50 -8.71 10.42
CA LEU A 31 0.46 -9.34 11.74
C LEU A 31 0.42 -8.31 12.88
N HIS A 32 0.96 -7.11 12.64
CA HIS A 32 0.92 -5.99 13.58
C HIS A 32 -0.26 -5.03 13.36
N GLY A 33 -1.25 -5.41 12.54
CA GLY A 33 -2.46 -4.60 12.30
C GLY A 33 -2.22 -3.36 11.44
N LYS A 34 -1.19 -3.37 10.61
CA LYS A 34 -0.85 -2.29 9.68
C LYS A 34 -0.94 -2.79 8.23
N VAL A 35 -1.17 -1.88 7.31
CA VAL A 35 -1.00 -2.17 5.87
C VAL A 35 0.38 -1.72 5.44
N ALA A 36 1.14 -2.61 4.78
CA ALA A 36 2.39 -2.21 4.17
C ALA A 36 2.12 -1.38 2.91
N ALA A 37 2.93 -0.35 2.68
CA ALA A 37 2.83 0.52 1.53
C ALA A 37 4.21 0.82 0.95
N VAL A 38 4.31 0.80 -0.38
CA VAL A 38 5.53 1.19 -1.11
C VAL A 38 5.20 2.43 -1.91
N LEU A 39 6.09 3.43 -1.87
CA LEU A 39 5.98 4.62 -2.70
C LEU A 39 6.86 4.43 -3.94
N ASP A 40 6.26 4.53 -5.12
CA ASP A 40 6.94 4.45 -6.43
C ASP A 40 6.64 5.72 -7.24
N GLU A 41 7.27 5.89 -8.40
CA GLU A 41 7.08 7.00 -9.35
C GLU A 41 5.61 7.14 -9.78
N ASP A 42 4.86 6.02 -9.83
CA ASP A 42 3.43 5.99 -10.16
C ASP A 42 2.50 6.37 -9.01
N GLY A 43 2.99 6.38 -7.76
CA GLY A 43 2.20 6.64 -6.56
C GLY A 43 2.34 5.59 -5.47
N LEU A 44 1.34 5.50 -4.60
CA LEU A 44 1.38 4.66 -3.40
C LEU A 44 0.77 3.29 -3.68
N ARG A 45 1.52 2.23 -3.42
CA ARG A 45 1.08 0.84 -3.60
C ARG A 45 0.88 0.18 -2.24
N LEU A 46 -0.35 -0.14 -1.88
CA LEU A 46 -0.71 -0.88 -0.67
C LEU A 46 -0.55 -2.38 -0.91
N LEU A 47 0.26 -3.04 -0.10
CA LEU A 47 0.52 -4.47 -0.16
C LEU A 47 -0.43 -5.22 0.77
N VAL A 48 -1.23 -6.12 0.19
CA VAL A 48 -2.21 -6.92 0.92
C VAL A 48 -1.95 -8.42 0.77
N PRO A 49 -2.16 -9.23 1.81
CA PRO A 49 -1.88 -10.67 1.78
C PRO A 49 -2.70 -11.42 0.72
N THR A 50 -3.96 -11.01 0.54
CA THR A 50 -4.90 -11.62 -0.41
C THR A 50 -5.81 -10.56 -1.01
N PRO A 51 -6.44 -10.82 -2.18
CA PRO A 51 -7.42 -9.91 -2.77
C PRO A 51 -8.61 -9.61 -1.84
N ALA A 52 -9.03 -10.59 -1.04
CA ALA A 52 -10.12 -10.40 -0.06
C ALA A 52 -9.75 -9.39 1.04
N SER A 53 -8.46 -9.27 1.35
CA SER A 53 -7.93 -8.34 2.35
C SER A 53 -7.86 -6.90 1.85
N ALA A 54 -8.12 -6.63 0.56
CA ALA A 54 -8.00 -5.30 -0.04
C ALA A 54 -8.85 -4.24 0.66
N ALA A 55 -10.08 -4.58 1.05
CA ALA A 55 -10.97 -3.67 1.78
C ALA A 55 -10.41 -3.30 3.15
N LEU A 56 -9.83 -4.27 3.86
CA LEU A 56 -9.18 -4.03 5.14
C LEU A 56 -7.90 -3.19 4.97
N GLY A 57 -7.08 -3.49 3.95
CA GLY A 57 -5.89 -2.69 3.64
C GLY A 57 -6.21 -1.22 3.38
N ARG A 58 -7.27 -0.93 2.62
CA ARG A 58 -7.77 0.44 2.42
C ARG A 58 -8.29 1.08 3.70
N ARG A 59 -8.95 0.30 4.56
CA ARG A 59 -9.42 0.77 5.88
C ARG A 59 -8.25 1.15 6.77
N LEU A 60 -7.22 0.31 6.84
CA LEU A 60 -5.98 0.55 7.60
C LEU A 60 -5.25 1.80 7.10
N TYR A 61 -5.17 1.95 5.77
CA TYR A 61 -4.66 3.17 5.14
C TYR A 61 -5.45 4.43 5.55
N ALA A 62 -6.78 4.37 5.48
CA ALA A 62 -7.63 5.50 5.82
C ALA A 62 -7.53 5.95 7.30
N VAL A 63 -7.21 5.03 8.21
CA VAL A 63 -6.99 5.34 9.64
C VAL A 63 -5.51 5.64 9.96
N GLY A 64 -4.63 5.68 8.96
CA GLY A 64 -3.20 5.96 9.13
C GLY A 64 -2.38 4.80 9.69
N SER A 65 -2.94 3.59 9.77
CA SER A 65 -2.22 2.39 10.21
C SER A 65 -1.42 1.78 9.06
N VAL A 66 -0.35 2.48 8.67
CA VAL A 66 0.45 2.18 7.48
C VAL A 66 1.91 1.98 7.88
N GLU A 67 2.56 0.99 7.28
CA GLU A 67 3.99 0.79 7.36
C GLU A 67 4.60 1.04 5.98
N LEU A 68 5.35 2.13 5.85
CA LEU A 68 6.02 2.45 4.60
C LEU A 68 7.27 1.55 4.47
N LEU A 69 7.36 0.84 3.36
CA LEU A 69 8.51 0.02 3.01
C LEU A 69 9.37 0.79 1.99
N ASP A 70 10.68 0.71 2.16
CA ASP A 70 11.72 1.26 1.26
C ASP A 70 12.18 0.16 0.29
#